data_AF-A0A530L656-F1
#
_entry.id   AF-A0A530L656-F1
#
_cell.length_a   1.000
_cell.length_b   1.000
_cell.length_c   1.000
_cell.angle_alpha   90.00
_cell.angle_beta   90.00
_cell.angle_gamma   90.00
#
_symmetry.space_group_name_H-M   'P 1'
#
loop_
_entity.id
_entity.type
_entity.pdbx_description
1 polymer ?
#
loop_
_entity_poly.entity_id
_entity_poly.type
_entity_poly.pdbx_seq_one_letter_code
_entity_poly.pdbx_strand_id
1 'polypeptide(L)' 'MSVDIKTVKRVAHLARIAVSEEDAERMTGELNAILGFVEQLNEVDVSGVEPMTSVTPM' A
#
# COMPACT_ATOMS: atom_id res chain seq x y z
N MET A 1 10.55 -3.06 1.84
CA MET A 1 9.95 -3.02 0.50
C MET A 1 9.73 -1.56 0.16
N SER A 2 10.24 -1.11 -0.98
CA SER A 2 10.12 0.30 -1.40
C SER A 2 9.42 0.42 -2.74
N VAL A 3 8.65 1.48 -2.91
CA VAL A 3 7.99 1.84 -4.17
C VAL A 3 8.72 2.98 -4.87
N ASP A 4 8.76 2.92 -6.19
CA ASP A 4 9.30 3.96 -7.05
C ASP A 4 8.19 4.81 -7.71
N ILE A 5 8.58 5.94 -8.31
CA ILE A 5 7.63 6.86 -8.95
C ILE A 5 6.81 6.20 -10.07
N LYS A 6 7.39 5.21 -10.78
CA LYS A 6 6.69 4.45 -11.83
C LYS A 6 5.56 3.63 -11.23
N THR A 7 5.81 3.01 -10.08
CA THR A 7 4.81 2.25 -9.32
C THR A 7 3.70 3.15 -8.82
N VAL A 8 4.04 4.32 -8.26
CA VAL A 8 3.04 5.32 -7.80
C VAL A 8 2.12 5.74 -8.95
N LYS A 9 2.68 6.12 -10.11
CA LYS A 9 1.89 6.48 -11.29
C LYS A 9 1.01 5.34 -11.81
N ARG A 10 1.53 4.10 -11.78
CA ARG A 10 0.77 2.92 -12.19
C ARG A 10 -0.42 2.67 -11.26
N VAL A 11 -0.22 2.78 -9.95
CA VAL A 11 -1.30 2.63 -8.96
C VAL A 11 -2.33 3.75 -9.10
N ALA A 12 -1.88 4.99 -9.27
CA ALA A 12 -2.75 6.14 -9.52
C ALA A 12 -3.63 5.93 -10.76
N HIS A 13 -3.05 5.41 -11.85
CA HIS A 13 -3.78 5.08 -13.06
C HIS A 13 -4.84 3.99 -12.82
N LEU A 14 -4.50 2.92 -12.09
CA LEU A 14 -5.44 1.85 -11.74
C LEU A 14 -6.60 2.36 -10.87
N ALA A 15 -6.32 3.30 -9.97
CA ALA A 15 -7.30 3.95 -9.11
C ALA A 15 -8.09 5.06 -9.83
N ARG A 16 -7.77 5.37 -11.10
CA ARG A 16 -8.35 6.48 -11.88
C ARG A 16 -8.19 7.85 -11.20
N ILE A 17 -7.07 8.04 -10.51
CA ILE A 17 -6.71 9.31 -9.86
C ILE A 17 -5.70 10.04 -10.75
N ALA A 18 -6.01 11.28 -11.12
CA ALA A 18 -5.07 12.15 -11.79
C ALA A 18 -4.04 12.68 -10.78
N VAL A 19 -2.76 12.53 -11.08
CA VAL A 19 -1.64 12.91 -10.19
C VAL A 19 -0.62 13.67 -11.02
N SER A 20 -0.19 14.83 -10.52
CA SER A 20 0.89 15.60 -11.15
C SER A 20 2.25 14.95 -10.90
N GLU A 21 3.29 15.39 -11.60
CA GLU A 21 4.66 14.89 -11.35
C GLU A 21 5.15 15.22 -9.93
N GLU A 22 4.91 16.45 -9.48
CA GLU A 22 5.27 16.90 -8.13
C GLU A 22 4.53 16.11 -7.05
N ASP A 23 3.23 15.85 -7.24
CA ASP A 23 2.46 15.01 -6.33
C ASP A 23 2.96 13.57 -6.34
N ALA A 24 3.35 13.02 -7.48
CA ALA A 24 3.86 11.66 -7.58
C ALA A 24 5.19 11.50 -6.82
N GLU A 25 6.08 12.48 -6.88
CA GLU A 25 7.33 12.49 -6.11
C GLU A 25 7.06 12.54 -4.61
N ARG A 26 6.17 13.44 -4.17
CA ARG A 26 5.76 13.54 -2.76
C ARG A 26 5.12 12.25 -2.25
N MET A 27 4.16 11.70 -3.00
CA MET A 27 3.47 10.46 -2.67
C MET A 27 4.43 9.26 -2.60
N THR A 28 5.50 9.25 -3.40
CA THR A 28 6.53 8.19 -3.32
C THR A 28 7.17 8.16 -1.92
N GLY A 29 7.50 9.32 -1.34
CA GLY A 29 8.04 9.40 0.02
C GLY A 29 7.02 8.96 1.07
N GLU A 30 5.80 9.47 0.99
CA GLU A 30 4.71 9.16 1.93
C GLU A 30 4.34 7.66 1.92
N LEU A 31 4.23 7.06 0.73
CA LEU A 31 3.93 5.63 0.60
C LEU A 31 5.04 4.75 1.13
N ASN A 32 6.32 5.13 0.94
CA ASN A 32 7.43 4.39 1.51
C ASN A 32 7.43 4.44 3.05
N ALA A 33 7.03 5.57 3.66
CA ALA A 33 6.88 5.65 5.10
C ALA A 33 5.74 4.74 5.63
N ILE A 34 4.60 4.73 4.95
CA ILE A 34 3.48 3.84 5.28
C ILE A 34 3.87 2.37 5.14
N LEU A 35 4.54 2.00 4.04
CA LEU A 35 4.99 0.62 3.82
C LEU A 35 6.01 0.20 4.89
N GLY A 36 6.92 1.09 5.30
CA GLY A 36 7.83 0.81 6.41
C GLY A 36 7.11 0.57 7.74
N PHE A 37 5.99 1.26 7.99
CA PHE A 37 5.15 0.97 9.17
C PHE A 37 4.47 -0.40 9.05
N VAL A 38 3.91 -0.73 7.88
CA VAL A 38 3.24 -2.02 7.62
C VAL A 38 4.19 -3.20 7.77
N GLU A 39 5.49 -3.03 7.51
CA GLU A 39 6.48 -4.09 7.69
C GLU A 39 6.55 -4.65 9.12
N GLN A 40 6.18 -3.85 10.13
CA GLN A 40 6.10 -4.32 11.52
C GLN A 40 5.08 -5.44 11.68
N LEU A 41 4.05 -5.50 10.83
CA LEU A 41 3.03 -6.56 10.87
C LEU A 41 3.59 -7.93 10.44
N ASN A 42 4.71 -7.98 9.72
CA ASN A 42 5.35 -9.24 9.31
C ASN A 42 5.95 -10.01 10.51
N GLU A 43 6.08 -9.38 11.67
CA GLU A 43 6.57 -10.03 12.89
C GLU A 43 5.54 -10.99 13.51
N VAL A 44 4.27 -10.90 13.10
CA VAL A 44 3.18 -11.72 13.63
C VAL A 44 3.02 -12.98 12.79
N ASP A 45 3.11 -14.15 13.43
CA ASP A 45 2.82 -15.43 12.78
C ASP A 45 1.31 -15.62 12.59
N VAL A 46 0.91 -15.79 11.34
CA VAL A 46 -0.48 -16.03 10.92
C VAL A 46 -0.67 -17.43 10.33
N SER A 47 0.27 -18.35 10.59
CA SER A 47 0.21 -19.74 10.12
C SER A 47 -1.06 -20.44 10.58
N GLY A 48 -1.85 -20.94 9.63
CA GLY A 48 -3.10 -21.64 9.92
C GLY A 48 -4.29 -20.75 10.29
N VAL A 49 -4.14 -19.42 10.24
CA VAL A 49 -5.24 -18.46 10.44
C VAL A 49 -5.92 -18.16 9.10
N GLU A 50 -7.22 -18.40 9.00
CA GLU A 50 -7.99 -18.06 7.79
C GLU A 50 -8.24 -16.54 7.68
N PRO A 51 -8.11 -15.93 6.49
CA PRO A 51 -8.42 -14.51 6.29
C PRO A 51 -9.89 -14.19 6.56
N MET A 52 -10.16 -13.12 7.31
CA MET A 52 -11.51 -12.64 7.57
C MET A 52 -11.90 -11.52 6.60
N THR A 53 -12.98 -11.70 5.84
CA THR A 53 -13.47 -10.73 4.83
C THR A 53 -14.59 -9.81 5.34
N SER A 54 -15.36 -10.26 6.33
CA SER A 54 -16.47 -9.52 6.94
C SER A 54 -16.57 -9.89 8.42
N VAL A 55 -16.91 -8.92 9.26
CA VAL A 55 -17.22 -9.14 10.69
C VAL A 55 -18.65 -9.67 10.90
N THR A 56 -19.52 -9.52 9.90
CA THR A 56 -20.86 -10.10 9.89
C THR A 56 -20.91 -11.36 9.03
N PRO A 57 -21.64 -12.41 9.45
CA PRO A 57 -21.91 -13.57 8.60
C PRO A 57 -22.57 -13.12 7.29
N MET A 58 -22.16 -13.70 6.16
CA MET A 58 -22.85 -13.54 4.87
C MET A 58 -24.15 -14.33 4.83
#